data_AF-A0A1V5AAT3-F1
#
_entry.id   AF-A0A1V5AAT3-F1
#
_cell.length_a   1.000
_cell.length_b   1.000
_cell.length_c   1.000
_cell.angle_alpha   90.00
_cell.angle_beta   90.00
_cell.angle_gamma   90.00
#
_symmetry.space_group_name_H-M   'P 1'
#
loop_
_entity.id
_entity.type
_entity.pdbx_description
1 polymer ?
#
loop_
_entity_poly.entity_id
_entity_poly.type
_entity_poly.pdbx_seq_one_letter_code
_entity_poly.pdbx_strand_id
1 'polypeptide(L)'
;MMNTGTEQKKAILFGGTDGHGATMTVISEKILQREGYCVRTLCEKLRETGKSSEEIPKYIGTGKPEYFWGSTFLHMDYTELKKGDLIVVVDLPLPLQNELDYSAADKAIDKIKELCDNGIRIILIDHHKRAITHYDRARRAGADVIFSIGGEQFCHYGDPDCFSLFWGSIGAICDRDPSMLPVEEQEKSLFEELEGYAAWVDREKYTLPQLLWRMRRDDRVFPEFEKTESAVFQKDGKVSFLERLEKDGGFKQLDVACAQNNTSYGVGIVHDSSAILVINYWKPVGDETTIPVAVRLYKYRDLVGHDSAIVIRMEKPDHETAIQIMSEIIKILNSDHIQSGERSSEQLSSNADAVEYVARVFKEIPIAYYLTAHGWIHVETVMANARLLGSISNLTKDEQELLNWAALFHDIGNGAMNYDVGAKSKVEARENHHIYTVKILRKWQNEGRFDQIIQLKDLDVICELCEKHRKKSDLPKDPRTAQLCALLRIADALDKTKSRARMNDEGIPASEVMEECIRQGKTDPIPHWEGQLAIESIRLHLVRDHITFEFLVTDREKADFIIKDFEEELVPLQAIIPHKEIKVTDVPGWDTE
;
A
#
# COMPACT_ATOMS: atom_id res chain seq x y z
N MET A 1 -37.79 30.06 -22.22
CA MET A 1 -38.27 29.27 -21.06
C MET A 1 -37.10 29.09 -20.13
N MET A 2 -37.11 29.78 -18.98
CA MET A 2 -36.09 29.65 -17.94
C MET A 2 -36.31 28.30 -17.26
N ASN A 3 -35.27 27.48 -17.21
CA ASN A 3 -35.31 26.15 -16.60
C ASN A 3 -35.49 26.32 -15.08
N THR A 4 -36.61 25.85 -14.56
CA THR A 4 -36.97 25.92 -13.15
C THR A 4 -36.10 24.96 -12.33
N GLY A 5 -35.17 25.53 -11.57
CA GLY A 5 -34.54 25.04 -10.34
C GLY A 5 -34.49 23.53 -10.08
N THR A 6 -33.46 22.86 -10.57
CA THR A 6 -32.86 21.74 -9.84
C THR A 6 -32.05 22.32 -8.70
N GLU A 7 -32.45 22.06 -7.46
CA GLU A 7 -31.70 22.42 -6.26
C GLU A 7 -30.26 21.85 -6.37
N GLN A 8 -29.24 22.68 -6.17
CA GLN A 8 -27.85 22.29 -6.37
C GLN A 8 -27.48 21.21 -5.34
N LYS A 9 -26.96 20.06 -5.81
CA LYS A 9 -26.50 18.96 -4.95
C LYS A 9 -25.35 19.42 -4.08
N LYS A 10 -25.28 18.95 -2.83
CA LYS A 10 -24.20 19.26 -1.89
C LYS A 10 -23.26 18.07 -1.75
N ALA A 11 -21.98 18.37 -1.55
CA ALA A 11 -20.98 17.40 -1.15
C ALA A 11 -20.20 17.90 0.07
N ILE A 12 -19.97 17.04 1.06
CA ILE A 12 -18.97 17.29 2.11
C ILE A 12 -17.76 16.44 1.79
N LEU A 13 -16.60 17.07 1.65
CA LEU A 13 -15.33 16.40 1.39
C LEU A 13 -14.44 16.51 2.62
N PHE A 14 -14.08 15.37 3.21
CA PHE A 14 -13.07 15.29 4.26
C PHE A 14 -11.78 14.74 3.68
N GLY A 15 -10.66 15.37 4.04
CA GLY A 15 -9.37 15.06 3.47
C GLY A 15 -8.23 15.00 4.49
N GLY A 16 -7.28 14.11 4.24
CA GLY A 16 -6.00 14.04 4.95
C GLY A 16 -5.19 15.34 4.85
N THR A 17 -4.25 15.55 5.77
CA THR A 17 -3.54 16.85 5.90
C THR A 17 -2.02 16.77 5.76
N ASP A 18 -1.49 15.59 5.46
CA ASP A 18 -0.12 15.45 4.96
C ASP A 18 -0.07 15.82 3.47
N GLY A 19 1.09 15.63 2.83
CA GLY A 19 1.27 15.99 1.43
C GLY A 19 0.36 15.21 0.49
N HIS A 20 0.25 13.89 0.71
CA HIS A 20 -0.61 13.02 -0.08
C HIS A 20 -2.08 13.39 0.10
N GLY A 21 -2.58 13.41 1.34
CA GLY A 21 -3.98 13.72 1.63
C GLY A 21 -4.40 15.11 1.16
N ALA A 22 -3.52 16.12 1.29
CA ALA A 22 -3.80 17.46 0.77
C ALA A 22 -3.98 17.47 -0.75
N THR A 23 -3.12 16.76 -1.49
CA THR A 23 -3.24 16.65 -2.96
C THR A 23 -4.51 15.91 -3.36
N MET A 24 -4.78 14.73 -2.77
CA MET A 24 -5.98 13.93 -3.05
C MET A 24 -7.28 14.68 -2.74
N THR A 25 -7.26 15.53 -1.71
CA THR A 25 -8.38 16.41 -1.36
C THR A 25 -8.67 17.42 -2.46
N VAL A 26 -7.66 18.15 -2.93
CA VAL A 26 -7.86 19.19 -3.94
C VAL A 26 -8.30 18.59 -5.29
N ILE A 27 -7.74 17.43 -5.64
CA ILE A 27 -8.17 16.69 -6.83
C ILE A 27 -9.64 16.30 -6.71
N SER A 28 -10.03 15.66 -5.61
CA SER A 28 -11.41 15.25 -5.35
C SER A 28 -12.38 16.44 -5.35
N GLU A 29 -11.98 17.56 -4.75
CA GLU A 29 -12.76 18.80 -4.72
C GLU A 29 -13.06 19.32 -6.13
N LYS A 30 -12.04 19.39 -7.00
CA LYS A 30 -12.22 19.86 -8.38
C LYS A 30 -13.13 18.96 -9.19
N ILE A 31 -12.99 17.64 -9.05
CA ILE A 31 -13.82 16.68 -9.78
C ILE A 31 -15.28 16.77 -9.33
N LEU A 32 -15.53 16.86 -8.02
CA LEU A 32 -16.87 17.09 -7.47
C LEU A 32 -17.49 18.41 -7.97
N GLN A 33 -16.72 19.50 -8.01
CA GLN A 33 -17.18 20.78 -8.54
C GLN A 33 -17.51 20.69 -10.04
N ARG A 34 -16.70 19.97 -10.83
CA ARG A 34 -16.94 19.71 -12.26
C ARG A 34 -18.23 18.92 -12.49
N GLU A 35 -18.56 17.99 -11.58
CA GLU A 35 -19.82 17.25 -11.57
C GLU A 35 -21.03 18.09 -11.08
N GLY A 36 -20.81 19.34 -10.69
CA GLY A 36 -21.85 20.30 -10.32
C GLY A 36 -22.21 20.36 -8.84
N TYR A 37 -21.47 19.66 -7.97
CA TYR A 37 -21.71 19.72 -6.52
C TYR A 37 -21.27 21.08 -5.93
N CYS A 38 -22.05 21.58 -4.98
CA CYS A 38 -21.58 22.58 -4.03
C CYS A 38 -20.76 21.88 -2.95
N VAL A 39 -19.43 22.01 -3.01
CA VAL A 39 -18.51 21.26 -2.15
C VAL A 39 -18.14 22.07 -0.90
N ARG A 40 -18.33 21.47 0.27
CA ARG A 40 -17.75 21.93 1.54
C ARG A 40 -16.57 21.03 1.88
N THR A 41 -15.36 21.58 1.75
CA THR A 41 -14.11 20.86 2.00
C THR A 41 -13.61 21.09 3.42
N LEU A 42 -13.27 20.01 4.13
CA LEU A 42 -12.67 20.01 5.46
C LEU A 42 -11.33 19.25 5.38
N CYS A 43 -10.25 20.01 5.35
CA CYS A 43 -8.87 19.54 5.39
C CYS A 43 -8.11 20.50 6.30
N GLU A 44 -8.13 20.21 7.60
CA GLU A 44 -7.76 21.16 8.64
C GLU A 44 -6.95 20.48 9.75
N LYS A 45 -5.79 21.06 10.08
CA LYS A 45 -5.03 20.75 11.30
C LYS A 45 -5.50 21.69 12.40
N LEU A 46 -6.21 21.20 13.42
CA LEU A 46 -6.34 21.94 14.67
C LEU A 46 -5.21 21.55 15.62
N ARG A 47 -4.69 22.54 16.37
CA ARG A 47 -3.57 22.35 17.31
C ARG A 47 -3.93 21.25 18.29
N GLU A 48 -3.06 20.26 18.41
CA GLU A 48 -3.12 19.25 19.45
C GLU A 48 -3.36 19.92 20.80
N THR A 49 -4.42 19.50 21.48
CA THR A 49 -4.54 19.76 22.90
C THR A 49 -4.07 18.49 23.58
N GLY A 50 -2.93 18.52 24.27
CA GLY A 50 -2.38 17.41 25.07
C GLY A 50 -3.27 17.09 26.28
N LYS A 51 -4.53 16.77 26.01
CA LYS A 51 -5.65 16.67 26.94
C LYS A 51 -6.14 15.24 27.00
N SER A 52 -6.77 14.87 28.11
CA SER A 52 -7.41 13.56 28.27
C SER A 52 -8.56 13.38 27.27
N SER A 53 -8.96 12.13 27.01
CA SER A 53 -10.04 11.78 26.07
C SER A 53 -11.37 12.49 26.35
N GLU A 54 -11.64 12.84 27.61
CA GLU A 54 -12.84 13.56 28.06
C GLU A 54 -12.83 15.06 27.71
N GLU A 55 -11.66 15.61 27.38
CA GLU A 55 -11.45 17.03 27.09
C GLU A 55 -11.16 17.31 25.61
N ILE A 56 -11.20 16.28 24.76
CA ILE A 56 -11.05 16.39 23.30
C ILE A 56 -12.24 17.20 22.75
N PRO A 57 -12.01 18.32 22.04
CA PRO A 57 -13.09 19.07 21.42
C PRO A 57 -13.89 18.21 20.44
N LYS A 58 -15.20 18.48 20.34
CA LYS A 58 -16.10 17.81 19.38
C LYS A 58 -15.67 17.96 17.91
N TYR A 59 -14.89 19.00 17.61
CA TYR A 59 -14.34 19.26 16.28
C TYR A 59 -12.84 19.52 16.42
N ILE A 60 -12.03 18.61 15.88
CA ILE A 60 -10.56 18.61 16.00
C ILE A 60 -9.88 18.54 14.63
N GLY A 61 -10.66 18.70 13.56
CA GLY A 61 -10.17 18.68 12.18
C GLY A 61 -9.95 17.27 11.66
N THR A 62 -9.06 17.15 10.67
CA THR A 62 -8.79 15.91 9.92
C THR A 62 -7.33 15.45 10.04
N GLY A 63 -6.50 16.14 10.84
CA GLY A 63 -5.05 15.88 10.86
C GLY A 63 -4.59 14.57 11.52
N LYS A 64 -5.49 13.87 12.20
CA LYS A 64 -5.25 12.53 12.75
C LYS A 64 -6.50 11.68 12.52
N PRO A 65 -6.42 10.56 11.78
CA PRO A 65 -7.58 9.75 11.43
C PRO A 65 -8.40 9.33 12.66
N GLU A 66 -7.73 8.96 13.75
CA GLU A 66 -8.38 8.48 14.97
C GLU A 66 -9.26 9.57 15.61
N TYR A 67 -8.75 10.79 15.69
CA TYR A 67 -9.51 11.93 16.22
C TYR A 67 -10.57 12.44 15.26
N PHE A 68 -10.32 12.33 13.95
CA PHE A 68 -11.33 12.62 12.94
C PHE A 68 -12.54 11.68 13.12
N TRP A 69 -12.31 10.37 13.10
CA TRP A 69 -13.37 9.37 13.19
C TRP A 69 -14.04 9.33 14.58
N GLY A 70 -13.27 9.53 15.65
CA GLY A 70 -13.78 9.52 17.03
C GLY A 70 -14.43 10.83 17.50
N SER A 71 -14.27 11.93 16.76
CA SER A 71 -14.80 13.23 17.16
C SER A 71 -15.39 14.02 16.00
N THR A 72 -14.57 14.52 15.07
CA THR A 72 -15.00 15.44 14.01
C THR A 72 -16.15 14.87 13.16
N PHE A 73 -16.01 13.62 12.69
CA PHE A 73 -17.03 12.96 11.87
C PHE A 73 -18.32 12.72 12.67
N LEU A 74 -18.22 12.32 13.93
CA LEU A 74 -19.40 12.03 14.76
C LEU A 74 -20.23 13.28 15.09
N HIS A 75 -19.57 14.43 15.25
CA HIS A 75 -20.20 15.66 15.73
C HIS A 75 -20.40 16.72 14.65
N MET A 76 -20.05 16.44 13.39
CA MET A 76 -20.32 17.36 12.30
C MET A 76 -21.82 17.53 12.10
N ASP A 77 -22.23 18.76 11.77
CA ASP A 77 -23.61 19.06 11.41
C ASP A 77 -23.91 18.64 9.96
N TYR A 78 -24.69 17.57 9.82
CA TYR A 78 -25.17 17.03 8.55
C TYR A 78 -26.60 17.45 8.21
N THR A 79 -27.24 18.31 9.02
CA THR A 79 -28.68 18.66 8.86
C THR A 79 -29.00 19.36 7.54
N GLU A 80 -28.00 19.95 6.90
CA GLU A 80 -28.11 20.58 5.58
C GLU A 80 -28.12 19.60 4.40
N LEU A 81 -27.76 18.34 4.63
CA LEU A 81 -27.73 17.31 3.60
C LEU A 81 -29.10 16.67 3.41
N LYS A 82 -29.41 16.34 2.15
CA LYS A 82 -30.64 15.70 1.73
C LYS A 82 -30.36 14.38 1.04
N LYS A 83 -31.42 13.62 0.77
CA LYS A 83 -31.33 12.38 -0.01
C LYS A 83 -30.66 12.64 -1.37
N GLY A 84 -29.59 11.90 -1.66
CA GLY A 84 -28.81 12.04 -2.89
C GLY A 84 -27.65 13.04 -2.81
N ASP A 85 -27.49 13.75 -1.69
CA ASP A 85 -26.24 14.46 -1.38
C ASP A 85 -25.14 13.47 -1.01
N LEU A 86 -23.90 13.96 -1.00
CA LEU A 86 -22.70 13.14 -0.96
C LEU A 86 -21.78 13.52 0.21
N ILE A 87 -21.18 12.52 0.82
CA ILE A 87 -20.02 12.67 1.70
C ILE A 87 -18.89 11.86 1.08
N VAL A 88 -17.74 12.50 0.89
CA VAL A 88 -16.50 11.85 0.45
C VAL A 88 -15.47 11.97 1.57
N VAL A 89 -14.86 10.86 1.94
CA VAL A 89 -13.70 10.83 2.83
C VAL A 89 -12.54 10.28 2.04
N VAL A 90 -11.49 11.07 1.87
CA VAL A 90 -10.31 10.71 1.08
C VAL A 90 -9.06 10.73 1.96
N ASP A 91 -8.27 9.65 1.87
CA ASP A 91 -6.97 9.53 2.51
C ASP A 91 -7.01 9.74 4.04
N LEU A 92 -8.01 9.12 4.67
CA LEU A 92 -8.23 9.13 6.11
C LEU A 92 -8.64 7.72 6.55
N PRO A 93 -7.68 6.84 6.86
CA PRO A 93 -7.96 5.45 7.17
C PRO A 93 -8.92 5.31 8.36
N LEU A 94 -9.82 4.33 8.31
CA LEU A 94 -10.57 3.93 9.50
C LEU A 94 -9.59 3.46 10.59
N PRO A 95 -9.75 3.91 11.85
CA PRO A 95 -8.74 3.67 12.88
C PRO A 95 -8.66 2.18 13.22
N LEU A 96 -7.44 1.70 13.43
CA LEU A 96 -7.20 0.35 13.90
C LEU A 96 -7.56 0.21 15.38
N GLN A 97 -7.98 -0.99 15.74
CA GLN A 97 -8.38 -1.43 17.07
C GLN A 97 -7.43 -1.04 18.22
N ASN A 98 -6.15 -0.83 17.94
CA ASN A 98 -5.11 -0.63 18.95
C ASN A 98 -4.88 0.85 19.32
N GLU A 99 -5.40 1.80 18.53
CA GLU A 99 -5.04 3.23 18.68
C GLU A 99 -6.10 4.05 19.43
N LEU A 100 -7.33 3.54 19.56
CA LEU A 100 -8.39 4.10 20.39
C LEU A 100 -9.24 3.00 21.03
N ASP A 101 -9.87 3.32 22.15
CA ASP A 101 -10.91 2.50 22.77
C ASP A 101 -12.00 2.21 21.72
N TYR A 102 -12.25 0.92 21.45
CA TYR A 102 -13.08 0.32 20.39
C TYR A 102 -14.38 1.08 20.06
N SER A 103 -14.91 1.82 21.01
CA SER A 103 -16.09 2.66 20.83
C SER A 103 -15.99 3.66 19.67
N ALA A 104 -14.81 4.19 19.31
CA ALA A 104 -14.71 5.25 18.30
C ALA A 104 -14.97 4.74 16.87
N ALA A 105 -14.29 3.66 16.45
CA ALA A 105 -14.50 3.03 15.15
C ALA A 105 -15.95 2.52 15.01
N ASP A 106 -16.47 1.87 16.05
CA ASP A 106 -17.83 1.34 16.05
C ASP A 106 -18.87 2.46 15.92
N LYS A 107 -18.72 3.55 16.68
CA LYS A 107 -19.58 4.74 16.55
C LYS A 107 -19.50 5.37 15.16
N ALA A 108 -18.32 5.39 14.53
CA ALA A 108 -18.16 5.91 13.18
C ALA A 108 -18.93 5.05 12.16
N ILE A 109 -18.84 3.73 12.27
CA ILE A 109 -19.63 2.80 11.44
C ILE A 109 -21.14 2.99 11.67
N ASP A 110 -21.59 3.14 12.92
CA ASP A 110 -22.99 3.41 13.24
C ASP A 110 -23.47 4.74 12.65
N LYS A 111 -22.62 5.78 12.69
CA LYS A 111 -22.91 7.08 12.09
C LYS A 111 -22.97 7.01 10.56
N ILE A 112 -22.07 6.26 9.92
CA ILE A 112 -22.13 5.97 8.48
C ILE A 112 -23.48 5.34 8.14
N LYS A 113 -23.88 4.31 8.90
CA LYS A 113 -25.17 3.65 8.70
C LYS A 113 -26.36 4.61 8.83
N GLU A 114 -26.38 5.42 9.88
CA GLU A 114 -27.43 6.43 10.10
C GLU A 114 -27.56 7.39 8.90
N LEU A 115 -26.43 7.89 8.38
CA LEU A 115 -26.40 8.80 7.23
C LEU A 115 -26.85 8.11 5.93
N CYS A 116 -26.38 6.88 5.69
CA CYS A 116 -26.80 6.08 4.54
C CYS A 116 -28.30 5.72 4.58
N ASP A 117 -28.84 5.38 5.76
CA ASP A 117 -30.27 5.10 5.96
C ASP A 117 -31.14 6.35 5.70
N ASN A 118 -30.61 7.55 5.92
CA ASN A 118 -31.22 8.83 5.55
C ASN A 118 -31.09 9.15 4.04
N GLY A 119 -30.48 8.27 3.26
CA GLY A 119 -30.33 8.40 1.80
C GLY A 119 -29.19 9.32 1.37
N ILE A 120 -28.25 9.62 2.27
CA ILE A 120 -27.00 10.32 1.95
C ILE A 120 -26.01 9.27 1.41
N ARG A 121 -25.37 9.54 0.28
CA ARG A 121 -24.34 8.65 -0.25
C ARG A 121 -23.01 8.94 0.46
N ILE A 122 -22.32 7.90 0.92
CA ILE A 122 -20.99 8.02 1.52
C ILE A 122 -20.00 7.24 0.67
N ILE A 123 -18.88 7.87 0.30
CA ILE A 123 -17.77 7.26 -0.42
C ILE A 123 -16.51 7.41 0.42
N LEU A 124 -15.87 6.28 0.72
CA LEU A 124 -14.58 6.22 1.41
C LEU A 124 -13.51 5.83 0.41
N ILE A 125 -12.44 6.61 0.29
CA ILE A 125 -11.35 6.39 -0.67
C ILE A 125 -10.04 6.31 0.10
N ASP A 126 -9.34 5.19 -0.04
CA ASP A 126 -8.12 4.94 0.73
C ASP A 126 -7.13 4.01 -0.01
N HIS A 127 -5.88 3.98 0.45
CA HIS A 127 -4.81 3.08 0.00
C HIS A 127 -4.11 2.37 1.19
N HIS A 128 -4.38 2.78 2.43
CA HIS A 128 -3.70 2.26 3.62
C HIS A 128 -4.03 0.77 3.88
N LYS A 129 -3.12 -0.11 3.43
CA LYS A 129 -3.24 -1.58 3.52
C LYS A 129 -3.52 -2.10 4.95
N ARG A 130 -3.08 -1.38 5.99
CA ARG A 130 -3.30 -1.79 7.38
C ARG A 130 -4.76 -1.68 7.81
N ALA A 131 -5.48 -0.66 7.37
CA ALA A 131 -6.88 -0.41 7.75
C ALA A 131 -7.90 -1.24 6.95
N ILE A 132 -7.43 -2.00 5.96
CA ILE A 132 -8.22 -2.61 4.88
C ILE A 132 -9.39 -3.49 5.38
N THR A 133 -9.21 -4.19 6.50
CA THR A 133 -10.22 -5.10 7.06
C THR A 133 -11.43 -4.38 7.69
N HIS A 134 -11.31 -3.10 8.02
CA HIS A 134 -12.41 -2.32 8.62
C HIS A 134 -13.42 -1.83 7.58
N TYR A 135 -13.01 -1.72 6.33
CA TYR A 135 -13.84 -1.16 5.28
C TYR A 135 -15.01 -2.06 4.88
N ASP A 136 -14.93 -3.37 5.07
CA ASP A 136 -16.08 -4.24 4.88
C ASP A 136 -17.23 -3.90 5.86
N ARG A 137 -16.91 -3.44 7.09
CA ARG A 137 -17.92 -2.96 8.04
C ARG A 137 -18.62 -1.70 7.54
N ALA A 138 -17.86 -0.74 7.00
CA ALA A 138 -18.41 0.48 6.41
C ALA A 138 -19.27 0.17 5.17
N ARG A 139 -18.80 -0.75 4.32
CA ARG A 139 -19.54 -1.26 3.16
C ARG A 139 -20.87 -1.90 3.56
N ARG A 140 -20.89 -2.75 4.59
CA ARG A 140 -22.14 -3.34 5.13
C ARG A 140 -23.06 -2.30 5.76
N ALA A 141 -22.52 -1.20 6.28
CA ALA A 141 -23.28 -0.05 6.75
C ALA A 141 -23.87 0.80 5.61
N GLY A 142 -23.49 0.55 4.36
CA GLY A 142 -24.05 1.18 3.17
C GLY A 142 -23.15 2.22 2.50
N ALA A 143 -21.89 2.36 2.93
CA ALA A 143 -20.92 3.20 2.23
C ALA A 143 -20.38 2.49 0.97
N ASP A 144 -20.02 3.28 -0.03
CA ASP A 144 -19.17 2.85 -1.13
C ASP A 144 -17.72 2.96 -0.67
N VAL A 145 -16.89 1.94 -0.94
CA VAL A 145 -15.47 1.97 -0.61
C VAL A 145 -14.65 1.85 -1.89
N ILE A 146 -13.66 2.70 -2.09
CA ILE A 146 -12.74 2.66 -3.22
C ILE A 146 -11.32 2.46 -2.68
N PHE A 147 -10.66 1.39 -3.10
CA PHE A 147 -9.26 1.11 -2.75
C PHE A 147 -8.37 1.22 -3.98
N SER A 148 -7.32 2.03 -3.90
CA SER A 148 -6.31 2.11 -4.97
C SER A 148 -5.19 1.10 -4.74
N ILE A 149 -4.99 0.21 -5.71
CA ILE A 149 -3.96 -0.84 -5.69
C ILE A 149 -2.89 -0.50 -6.74
N GLY A 150 -1.62 -0.54 -6.35
CA GLY A 150 -0.49 -0.38 -7.26
C GLY A 150 -0.20 1.06 -7.75
N GLY A 151 -0.89 2.06 -7.22
CA GLY A 151 -0.62 3.48 -7.50
C GLY A 151 -1.44 4.43 -6.62
N GLU A 152 -0.78 5.07 -5.67
CA GLU A 152 -1.40 5.95 -4.64
C GLU A 152 -1.83 7.29 -5.23
N GLN A 153 -1.20 7.70 -6.34
CA GLN A 153 -1.56 8.90 -7.11
C GLN A 153 -3.03 8.96 -7.56
N PHE A 154 -3.74 7.82 -7.56
CA PHE A 154 -5.16 7.73 -7.91
C PHE A 154 -6.09 7.52 -6.70
N CYS A 155 -5.60 7.74 -5.47
CA CYS A 155 -6.38 7.71 -4.23
C CYS A 155 -7.30 8.95 -4.10
N HIS A 156 -8.10 9.24 -5.12
CA HIS A 156 -9.00 10.39 -5.17
C HIS A 156 -10.35 10.05 -5.80
N TYR A 157 -11.33 10.94 -5.60
CA TYR A 157 -12.67 10.79 -6.18
C TYR A 157 -12.65 11.00 -7.70
N GLY A 158 -13.41 10.17 -8.42
CA GLY A 158 -13.72 10.30 -9.84
C GLY A 158 -12.60 9.92 -10.82
N ASP A 159 -12.84 10.10 -12.11
CA ASP A 159 -11.92 9.68 -13.17
C ASP A 159 -10.68 10.60 -13.25
N PRO A 160 -9.48 10.06 -13.53
CA PRO A 160 -8.26 10.83 -13.61
C PRO A 160 -8.24 11.78 -14.82
N ASP A 161 -7.59 12.93 -14.66
CA ASP A 161 -7.28 13.89 -15.71
C ASP A 161 -5.83 14.41 -15.58
N CYS A 162 -5.38 15.30 -16.46
CA CYS A 162 -4.01 15.83 -16.41
C CYS A 162 -3.70 16.57 -15.09
N PHE A 163 -4.71 17.21 -14.49
CA PHE A 163 -4.55 17.88 -13.19
C PHE A 163 -4.36 16.85 -12.07
N SER A 164 -5.18 15.79 -12.06
CA SER A 164 -5.04 14.72 -11.08
C SER A 164 -3.74 13.95 -11.25
N LEU A 165 -3.27 13.74 -12.48
CA LEU A 165 -1.99 13.07 -12.73
C LEU A 165 -0.82 13.87 -12.14
N PHE A 166 -0.73 15.18 -12.44
CA PHE A 166 0.34 16.03 -11.92
C PHE A 166 0.35 16.11 -10.39
N TRP A 167 -0.75 16.53 -9.77
CA TRP A 167 -0.82 16.67 -8.31
C TRP A 167 -0.84 15.33 -7.60
N GLY A 168 -1.41 14.30 -8.22
CA GLY A 168 -1.46 12.95 -7.67
C GLY A 168 -0.07 12.32 -7.59
N SER A 169 0.75 12.46 -8.64
CA SER A 169 2.14 12.00 -8.62
C SER A 169 2.98 12.72 -7.56
N ILE A 170 2.75 14.03 -7.35
CA ILE A 170 3.39 14.77 -6.23
C ILE A 170 2.96 14.16 -4.89
N GLY A 171 1.66 13.87 -4.72
CA GLY A 171 1.13 13.19 -3.54
C GLY A 171 1.79 11.84 -3.29
N ALA A 172 1.87 10.99 -4.32
CA ALA A 172 2.51 9.67 -4.23
C ALA A 172 3.99 9.76 -3.86
N ILE A 173 4.73 10.75 -4.36
CA ILE A 173 6.12 11.02 -3.95
C ILE A 173 6.19 11.49 -2.49
N CYS A 174 5.24 12.31 -2.03
CA CYS A 174 5.15 12.67 -0.61
C CYS A 174 5.01 11.42 0.26
N ASP A 175 4.16 10.47 -0.15
CA ASP A 175 3.93 9.23 0.61
C ASP A 175 4.99 8.15 0.43
N ARG A 176 5.92 8.36 -0.52
CA ARG A 176 7.00 7.41 -0.84
C ARG A 176 6.45 6.15 -1.51
N ASP A 177 5.46 6.31 -2.38
CA ASP A 177 4.87 5.24 -3.19
C ASP A 177 5.96 4.53 -4.02
N PRO A 178 6.14 3.20 -3.86
CA PRO A 178 7.07 2.43 -4.68
C PRO A 178 6.77 2.46 -6.18
N SER A 179 5.54 2.74 -6.62
CA SER A 179 5.17 2.79 -8.05
C SER A 179 5.85 3.92 -8.83
N MET A 180 6.35 4.92 -8.11
CA MET A 180 7.08 6.07 -8.62
C MET A 180 8.57 5.76 -8.90
N LEU A 181 9.04 4.55 -8.56
CA LEU A 181 10.43 4.12 -8.74
C LEU A 181 10.52 2.70 -9.36
N PRO A 182 11.67 2.34 -9.97
CA PRO A 182 12.72 3.23 -10.45
C PRO A 182 12.25 4.14 -11.59
N VAL A 183 13.02 5.20 -11.80
CA VAL A 183 12.79 6.21 -12.81
C VAL A 183 13.70 5.93 -13.99
N GLU A 184 13.12 5.67 -15.16
CA GLU A 184 13.91 5.45 -16.37
C GLU A 184 14.56 6.75 -16.86
N GLU A 185 15.61 6.64 -17.68
CA GLU A 185 16.40 7.81 -18.13
C GLU A 185 15.52 8.92 -18.73
N GLN A 186 14.53 8.55 -19.54
CA GLN A 186 13.59 9.49 -20.15
C GLN A 186 12.63 10.18 -19.15
N GLU A 187 12.44 9.61 -17.95
CA GLU A 187 11.55 10.15 -16.92
C GLU A 187 12.32 10.98 -15.87
N LYS A 188 13.67 10.90 -15.81
CA LYS A 188 14.49 11.51 -14.76
C LYS A 188 14.25 12.99 -14.58
N SER A 189 14.27 13.77 -15.65
CA SER A 189 14.09 15.22 -15.58
C SER A 189 12.72 15.60 -15.01
N LEU A 190 11.66 14.90 -15.42
CA LEU A 190 10.31 15.13 -14.92
C LEU A 190 10.20 14.72 -13.45
N PHE A 191 10.76 13.55 -13.10
CA PHE A 191 10.73 13.07 -11.73
C PHE A 191 11.49 14.00 -10.77
N GLU A 192 12.67 14.51 -11.15
CA GLU A 192 13.41 15.48 -10.35
C GLU A 192 12.60 16.76 -10.11
N GLU A 193 11.84 17.21 -11.10
CA GLU A 193 10.93 18.34 -10.95
C GLU A 193 9.80 18.02 -9.96
N LEU A 194 9.13 16.86 -10.12
CA LEU A 194 8.07 16.40 -9.23
C LEU A 194 8.56 16.19 -7.79
N GLU A 195 9.78 15.70 -7.59
CA GLU A 195 10.41 15.59 -6.27
C GLU A 195 10.62 16.95 -5.61
N GLY A 196 11.02 17.95 -6.39
CA GLY A 196 11.11 19.33 -5.93
C GLY A 196 9.75 19.83 -5.42
N TYR A 197 8.68 19.60 -6.18
CA TYR A 197 7.33 19.95 -5.74
C TYR A 197 6.89 19.17 -4.50
N ALA A 198 7.18 17.88 -4.43
CA ALA A 198 6.83 17.06 -3.27
C ALA A 198 7.55 17.52 -2.00
N ALA A 199 8.83 17.91 -2.10
CA ALA A 199 9.57 18.51 -0.98
C ALA A 199 8.94 19.85 -0.55
N TRP A 200 8.49 20.67 -1.50
CA TRP A 200 7.76 21.91 -1.21
C TRP A 200 6.43 21.63 -0.50
N VAL A 201 5.61 20.72 -1.04
CA VAL A 201 4.32 20.33 -0.48
C VAL A 201 4.48 19.79 0.94
N ASP A 202 5.46 18.93 1.16
CA ASP A 202 5.74 18.35 2.47
C ASP A 202 6.12 19.42 3.52
N ARG A 203 6.78 20.49 3.09
CA ARG A 203 7.11 21.63 3.96
C ARG A 203 5.92 22.57 4.18
N GLU A 204 5.15 22.90 3.15
CA GLU A 204 4.00 23.81 3.28
C GLU A 204 2.78 23.16 3.93
N LYS A 205 2.80 21.86 4.23
CA LYS A 205 1.71 21.20 4.97
C LYS A 205 1.48 21.79 6.37
N TYR A 206 2.43 22.59 6.91
CA TYR A 206 2.27 23.34 8.16
C TYR A 206 1.52 24.68 7.97
N THR A 207 1.44 25.17 6.73
CA THR A 207 0.66 26.32 6.24
C THR A 207 -0.46 25.82 5.30
N LEU A 208 -1.15 24.77 5.74
CA LEU A 208 -2.10 23.99 4.93
C LEU A 208 -3.13 24.84 4.16
N PRO A 209 -3.78 25.88 4.72
CA PRO A 209 -4.73 26.70 3.95
C PRO A 209 -4.10 27.38 2.74
N GLN A 210 -2.86 27.86 2.85
CA GLN A 210 -2.11 28.46 1.75
C GLN A 210 -1.74 27.41 0.70
N LEU A 211 -1.27 26.24 1.15
CA LEU A 211 -0.96 25.10 0.27
C LEU A 211 -2.16 24.70 -0.59
N LEU A 212 -3.31 24.43 0.05
CA LEU A 212 -4.55 24.05 -0.64
C LEU A 212 -5.00 25.15 -1.61
N TRP A 213 -4.87 26.42 -1.25
CA TRP A 213 -5.21 27.54 -2.14
C TRP A 213 -4.35 27.58 -3.41
N ARG A 214 -3.04 27.31 -3.29
CA ARG A 214 -2.14 27.26 -4.46
C ARG A 214 -2.46 26.09 -5.38
N MET A 215 -2.65 24.89 -4.82
CA MET A 215 -3.05 23.69 -5.58
C MET A 215 -4.37 23.90 -6.35
N ARG A 216 -5.39 24.51 -5.70
CA ARG A 216 -6.67 24.83 -6.35
C ARG A 216 -6.50 25.70 -7.60
N ARG A 217 -5.58 26.66 -7.52
CA ARG A 217 -5.26 27.58 -8.64
C ARG A 217 -4.34 26.96 -9.69
N ASP A 218 -3.91 25.72 -9.48
CA ASP A 218 -2.87 25.07 -10.29
C ASP A 218 -1.62 25.95 -10.43
N ASP A 219 -1.24 26.60 -9.33
CA ASP A 219 -0.06 27.46 -9.27
C ASP A 219 1.20 26.59 -9.16
N ARG A 220 1.78 26.28 -10.32
CA ARG A 220 3.01 25.49 -10.48
C ARG A 220 4.29 26.34 -10.36
N VAL A 221 4.23 27.57 -9.85
CA VAL A 221 5.46 28.37 -9.67
C VAL A 221 6.30 27.79 -8.54
N PHE A 222 7.45 27.22 -8.90
CA PHE A 222 8.43 26.65 -7.98
C PHE A 222 9.07 27.76 -7.12
N PRO A 223 8.92 27.74 -5.79
CA PRO A 223 9.67 28.66 -4.95
C PRO A 223 11.10 28.13 -4.78
N GLU A 224 12.11 28.97 -5.03
CA GLU A 224 13.49 28.61 -4.72
C GLU A 224 13.64 28.41 -3.20
N PHE A 225 14.24 27.30 -2.80
CA PHE A 225 14.61 27.04 -1.42
C PHE A 225 16.12 27.11 -1.28
N GLU A 226 16.59 27.80 -0.24
CA GLU A 226 17.96 27.66 0.19
C GLU A 226 18.20 26.20 0.58
N LYS A 227 19.14 25.54 -0.11
CA LYS A 227 19.63 24.24 0.33
C LYS A 227 20.24 24.43 1.72
N THR A 228 19.65 23.81 2.73
CA THR A 228 20.27 23.74 4.05
C THR A 228 21.65 23.11 3.91
N GLU A 229 22.64 23.67 4.62
CA GLU A 229 23.98 23.08 4.69
C GLU A 229 23.86 21.62 5.12
N SER A 230 24.62 20.72 4.46
CA SER A 230 24.57 19.29 4.73
C SER A 230 24.86 19.02 6.21
N ALA A 231 23.82 18.65 6.96
CA ALA A 231 23.99 18.11 8.30
C ALA A 231 24.89 16.87 8.22
N VAL A 232 25.81 16.72 9.17
CA VAL A 232 26.64 15.51 9.25
C VAL A 232 25.77 14.39 9.82
N PHE A 233 25.34 13.46 8.97
CA PHE A 233 24.57 12.29 9.39
C PHE A 233 25.48 11.17 9.87
N GLN A 234 25.12 10.53 10.99
CA GLN A 234 25.90 9.41 11.52
C GLN A 234 25.53 8.10 10.80
N LYS A 235 26.47 7.15 10.78
CA LYS A 235 26.32 5.84 10.12
C LYS A 235 26.80 4.72 11.04
N ASP A 236 26.01 3.65 11.12
CA ASP A 236 26.40 2.37 11.70
C ASP A 236 25.93 1.24 10.75
N GLY A 237 26.87 0.57 10.10
CA GLY A 237 26.59 -0.51 9.16
C GLY A 237 25.66 -0.08 8.02
N LYS A 238 24.49 -0.71 7.95
CA LYS A 238 23.41 -0.50 6.97
C LYS A 238 22.45 0.64 7.38
N VAL A 239 22.73 1.35 8.48
CA VAL A 239 21.81 2.32 9.08
C VAL A 239 22.44 3.71 9.14
N SER A 240 21.73 4.71 8.63
CA SER A 240 21.98 6.12 8.94
C SER A 240 21.13 6.54 10.13
N PHE A 241 21.68 7.36 11.02
CA PHE A 241 20.92 7.80 12.18
C PHE A 241 21.17 9.24 12.63
N LEU A 242 20.14 9.79 13.28
CA LEU A 242 20.16 11.09 13.92
C LEU A 242 19.62 10.97 15.35
N GLU A 243 20.46 11.29 16.34
CA GLU A 243 20.01 11.39 17.74
C GLU A 243 18.97 12.49 17.94
N ARG A 244 18.85 13.44 17.02
CA ARG A 244 17.80 14.47 17.04
C ARG A 244 17.50 14.96 15.63
N LEU A 245 16.28 14.70 15.18
CA LEU A 245 15.73 15.26 13.96
C LEU A 245 15.43 16.75 14.15
N GLU A 246 15.42 17.47 13.03
CA GLU A 246 14.88 18.82 12.99
C GLU A 246 13.38 18.79 13.30
N LYS A 247 12.86 19.91 13.81
CA LYS A 247 11.46 20.04 14.26
C LYS A 247 10.45 19.54 13.21
N ASP A 248 10.76 19.80 11.93
CA ASP A 248 9.90 19.48 10.80
C ASP A 248 10.56 18.51 9.80
N GLY A 249 11.71 17.91 10.14
CA GLY A 249 12.52 17.09 9.23
C GLY A 249 11.91 15.72 8.89
N GLY A 250 11.26 15.09 9.87
CA GLY A 250 10.48 13.86 9.69
C GLY A 250 11.21 12.72 8.96
N PHE A 251 10.45 11.93 8.18
CA PHE A 251 10.99 10.84 7.37
C PHE A 251 11.87 11.31 6.20
N LYS A 252 11.59 12.48 5.62
CA LYS A 252 12.36 13.01 4.48
C LYS A 252 13.80 13.35 4.87
N GLN A 253 14.03 13.86 6.09
CA GLN A 253 15.39 14.05 6.61
C GLN A 253 16.16 12.72 6.73
N LEU A 254 15.47 11.63 7.07
CA LEU A 254 16.07 10.30 7.10
C LEU A 254 16.37 9.78 5.69
N ASP A 255 15.51 10.02 4.70
CA ASP A 255 15.80 9.67 3.30
C ASP A 255 17.06 10.41 2.79
N VAL A 256 17.22 11.70 3.13
CA VAL A 256 18.44 12.47 2.81
C VAL A 256 19.67 11.87 3.49
N ALA A 257 19.56 11.46 4.76
CA ALA A 257 20.65 10.82 5.48
C ALA A 257 21.07 9.49 4.83
N CYS A 258 20.08 8.66 4.46
CA CYS A 258 20.31 7.40 3.76
C CYS A 258 20.99 7.59 2.39
N ALA A 259 20.55 8.61 1.64
CA ALA A 259 21.13 8.98 0.36
C ALA A 259 22.61 9.39 0.50
N GLN A 260 22.94 10.25 1.47
CA GLN A 260 24.31 10.73 1.67
C GLN A 260 25.26 9.62 2.14
N ASN A 261 24.80 8.75 3.04
CA ASN A 261 25.63 7.70 3.63
C ASN A 261 25.58 6.37 2.87
N ASN A 262 24.75 6.29 1.83
CA ASN A 262 24.50 5.10 1.04
C ASN A 262 24.09 3.90 1.92
N THR A 263 22.99 4.06 2.67
CA THR A 263 22.49 3.06 3.65
C THR A 263 21.05 2.65 3.36
N SER A 264 20.71 1.40 3.68
CA SER A 264 19.36 0.82 3.43
C SER A 264 18.30 1.27 4.43
N TYR A 265 18.69 1.73 5.62
CA TYR A 265 17.77 2.14 6.69
C TYR A 265 18.14 3.49 7.29
N GLY A 266 17.13 4.20 7.78
CA GLY A 266 17.27 5.46 8.51
C GLY A 266 16.57 5.40 9.86
N VAL A 267 17.20 5.92 10.92
CA VAL A 267 16.62 5.99 12.27
C VAL A 267 16.80 7.38 12.86
N GLY A 268 15.75 7.99 13.40
CA GLY A 268 15.85 9.32 13.98
C GLY A 268 14.94 9.54 15.18
N ILE A 269 15.44 10.21 16.21
CA ILE A 269 14.61 10.63 17.35
C ILE A 269 13.98 11.98 17.00
N VAL A 270 12.66 12.12 17.10
CA VAL A 270 11.99 13.39 16.82
C VAL A 270 12.48 14.49 17.76
N HIS A 271 12.41 15.76 17.33
CA HIS A 271 13.04 16.89 18.03
C HIS A 271 12.70 17.03 19.54
N ASP A 272 11.48 16.64 19.93
CA ASP A 272 10.98 16.68 21.31
C ASP A 272 11.12 15.35 22.06
N SER A 273 11.74 14.34 21.45
CA SER A 273 11.94 12.99 21.99
C SER A 273 10.64 12.22 22.32
N SER A 274 9.50 12.60 21.74
CA SER A 274 8.23 11.90 21.91
C SER A 274 8.12 10.59 21.11
N ALA A 275 8.98 10.39 20.12
CA ALA A 275 8.96 9.23 19.23
C ALA A 275 10.32 8.95 18.55
N ILE A 276 10.46 7.75 18.00
CA ILE A 276 11.54 7.35 17.11
C ILE A 276 10.94 7.04 15.74
N LEU A 277 11.50 7.63 14.69
CA LEU A 277 11.17 7.37 13.30
C LEU A 277 12.15 6.35 12.73
N VAL A 278 11.65 5.36 12.00
CA VAL A 278 12.47 4.33 11.35
C VAL A 278 11.97 4.13 9.93
N ILE A 279 12.88 4.11 8.94
CA ILE A 279 12.54 3.95 7.52
C ILE A 279 13.42 2.90 6.84
N ASN A 280 12.87 2.23 5.82
CA ASN A 280 13.66 1.75 4.68
C ASN A 280 13.99 2.96 3.81
N TYR A 281 15.19 3.07 3.26
CA TYR A 281 15.47 4.13 2.30
C TYR A 281 14.59 3.95 1.05
N TRP A 282 13.91 5.02 0.62
CA TRP A 282 12.90 4.93 -0.44
C TRP A 282 13.50 4.64 -1.83
N LYS A 283 14.69 5.17 -2.13
CA LYS A 283 15.39 4.93 -3.41
C LYS A 283 16.42 3.82 -3.19
N PRO A 284 16.15 2.56 -3.56
CA PRO A 284 17.03 1.45 -3.22
C PRO A 284 18.50 1.72 -3.61
N VAL A 285 19.43 1.29 -2.75
CA VAL A 285 20.86 1.41 -3.00
C VAL A 285 21.36 0.10 -3.62
N GLY A 286 21.77 0.17 -4.88
CA GLY A 286 22.22 -1.02 -5.63
C GLY A 286 21.10 -2.06 -5.80
N ASP A 287 21.49 -3.31 -6.00
CA ASP A 287 20.57 -4.42 -6.30
C ASP A 287 19.89 -5.01 -5.02
N GLU A 288 20.00 -4.33 -3.87
CA GLU A 288 19.53 -4.87 -2.59
C GLU A 288 18.05 -4.55 -2.32
N THR A 289 17.18 -5.56 -2.50
CA THR A 289 15.88 -5.57 -1.86
C THR A 289 16.05 -5.57 -0.33
N THR A 290 15.42 -4.61 0.33
CA THR A 290 15.51 -4.40 1.77
C THR A 290 14.22 -4.88 2.43
N ILE A 291 14.34 -5.66 3.51
CA ILE A 291 13.18 -6.14 4.27
C ILE A 291 12.52 -4.93 4.95
N PRO A 292 11.18 -4.78 4.90
CA PRO A 292 10.50 -3.67 5.54
C PRO A 292 10.80 -3.55 7.04
N VAL A 293 10.95 -2.32 7.52
CA VAL A 293 11.23 -2.04 8.93
C VAL A 293 10.12 -2.55 9.84
N ALA A 294 8.85 -2.55 9.41
CA ALA A 294 7.75 -3.09 10.20
C ALA A 294 7.87 -4.60 10.46
N VAL A 295 8.42 -5.37 9.50
CA VAL A 295 8.68 -6.80 9.67
C VAL A 295 9.80 -7.00 10.70
N ARG A 296 10.90 -6.26 10.56
CA ARG A 296 12.10 -6.36 11.40
C ARG A 296 11.88 -5.88 12.84
N LEU A 297 10.94 -4.96 13.03
CA LEU A 297 10.66 -4.30 14.30
C LEU A 297 9.31 -4.71 14.90
N TYR A 298 8.79 -5.88 14.54
CA TYR A 298 7.49 -6.38 14.98
C TYR A 298 7.28 -6.39 16.51
N LYS A 299 8.37 -6.49 17.29
CA LYS A 299 8.32 -6.54 18.76
C LYS A 299 7.87 -5.22 19.39
N TYR A 300 8.02 -4.11 18.66
CA TYR A 300 7.42 -2.84 19.03
C TYR A 300 5.95 -2.94 18.61
N ARG A 301 5.03 -3.20 19.55
CA ARG A 301 3.65 -3.59 19.23
C ARG A 301 2.75 -2.44 18.75
N ASP A 302 3.15 -1.20 19.01
CA ASP A 302 2.35 0.01 18.76
C ASP A 302 2.91 0.84 17.58
N LEU A 303 3.42 0.17 16.55
CA LEU A 303 3.96 0.84 15.35
C LEU A 303 2.86 1.56 14.60
N VAL A 304 3.00 2.88 14.46
CA VAL A 304 2.14 3.72 13.61
C VAL A 304 2.88 4.02 12.29
N GLY A 305 2.17 4.14 11.18
CA GLY A 305 2.76 4.49 9.86
C GLY A 305 2.75 3.36 8.83
N HIS A 306 3.52 3.53 7.75
CA HIS A 306 3.63 2.58 6.65
C HIS A 306 4.63 1.44 6.96
N ASP A 307 4.55 0.31 6.28
CA ASP A 307 5.44 -0.84 6.55
C ASP A 307 6.93 -0.54 6.31
N SER A 308 7.21 0.44 5.44
CA SER A 308 8.53 0.97 5.12
C SER A 308 8.91 2.26 5.87
N ALA A 309 8.01 2.80 6.69
CA ALA A 309 8.21 4.02 7.49
C ALA A 309 7.33 4.01 8.74
N ILE A 310 7.93 3.71 9.89
CA ILE A 310 7.20 3.54 11.15
C ILE A 310 7.59 4.60 12.18
N VAL A 311 6.63 4.88 13.07
CA VAL A 311 6.76 5.72 14.25
C VAL A 311 6.62 4.83 15.48
N ILE A 312 7.67 4.78 16.29
CA ILE A 312 7.67 4.16 17.62
C ILE A 312 7.42 5.26 18.63
N ARG A 313 6.22 5.31 19.20
CA ARG A 313 5.86 6.32 20.21
C ARG A 313 6.53 5.99 21.54
N MET A 314 7.09 7.01 22.19
CA MET A 314 7.62 6.89 23.55
C MET A 314 6.48 7.04 24.55
N GLU A 315 6.47 6.25 25.62
CA GLU A 315 5.46 6.40 26.70
C GLU A 315 5.53 7.80 27.33
N LYS A 316 6.73 8.35 27.43
CA LYS A 316 7.02 9.71 27.88
C LYS A 316 8.19 10.26 27.07
N PRO A 317 8.20 11.57 26.76
CA PRO A 317 9.36 12.19 26.12
C PRO A 317 10.58 12.10 27.04
N ASP A 318 11.52 11.22 26.70
CA ASP A 318 12.79 11.05 27.40
C ASP A 318 13.91 10.71 26.42
N HIS A 319 14.92 11.58 26.37
CA HIS A 319 15.96 11.52 25.36
C HIS A 319 16.94 10.37 25.60
N GLU A 320 17.30 10.10 26.85
CA GLU A 320 18.24 9.02 27.18
C GLU A 320 17.63 7.65 26.88
N THR A 321 16.36 7.43 27.26
CA THR A 321 15.63 6.21 26.88
C THR A 321 15.48 6.10 25.36
N ALA A 322 15.17 7.19 24.66
CA ALA A 322 15.06 7.17 23.20
C ALA A 322 16.39 6.76 22.53
N ILE A 323 17.54 7.22 23.02
CA ILE A 323 18.88 6.80 22.53
C ILE A 323 19.12 5.31 22.78
N GLN A 324 18.72 4.78 23.93
CA GLN A 324 18.85 3.35 24.24
C GLN A 324 18.03 2.49 23.28
N ILE A 325 16.76 2.85 23.07
CA ILE A 325 15.87 2.16 22.12
C ILE A 325 16.40 2.30 20.69
N MET A 326 16.84 3.50 20.29
CA MET A 326 17.47 3.73 18.98
C MET A 326 18.67 2.79 18.76
N SER A 327 19.54 2.66 19.76
CA SER A 327 20.72 1.78 19.69
C SER A 327 20.33 0.31 19.55
N GLU A 328 19.24 -0.11 20.20
CA GLU A 328 18.67 -1.46 20.03
C GLU A 328 18.12 -1.67 18.61
N ILE A 329 17.36 -0.71 18.09
CA ILE A 329 16.82 -0.72 16.73
C ILE A 329 17.95 -0.82 15.70
N ILE A 330 19.00 0.00 15.83
CA ILE A 330 20.16 -0.03 14.95
C ILE A 330 20.81 -1.43 14.94
N LYS A 331 20.98 -2.04 16.11
CA LYS A 331 21.51 -3.41 16.22
C LYS A 331 20.62 -4.43 15.50
N ILE A 332 19.30 -4.35 15.68
CA ILE A 332 18.35 -5.24 14.99
C ILE A 332 18.50 -5.08 13.48
N LEU A 333 18.43 -3.84 12.97
CA LEU A 333 18.49 -3.54 11.54
C LEU A 333 19.83 -3.94 10.89
N ASN A 334 20.93 -3.87 11.64
CA ASN A 334 22.24 -4.37 11.21
C ASN A 334 22.41 -5.89 11.33
N SER A 335 21.59 -6.57 12.13
CA SER A 335 21.73 -8.02 12.37
C SER A 335 21.05 -8.87 11.30
N ASP A 336 21.66 -9.98 10.91
CA ASP A 336 20.99 -11.08 10.20
C ASP A 336 20.44 -12.09 11.22
N HIS A 337 19.62 -11.62 12.17
CA HIS A 337 19.17 -12.39 13.34
C HIS A 337 18.55 -13.75 13.01
N ILE A 338 17.82 -13.86 11.90
CA ILE A 338 17.19 -15.11 11.46
C ILE A 338 17.93 -15.59 10.22
N GLN A 339 18.68 -16.70 10.30
CA GLN A 339 19.32 -17.26 9.10
C GLN A 339 18.28 -17.88 8.14
N SER A 340 18.43 -17.68 6.83
CA SER A 340 17.61 -18.24 5.75
C SER A 340 18.40 -19.27 4.94
N GLY A 341 17.70 -20.10 4.17
CA GLY A 341 18.30 -21.14 3.33
C GLY A 341 18.59 -22.45 4.07
N GLU A 342 19.10 -23.46 3.34
CA GLU A 342 19.29 -24.85 3.80
C GLU A 342 20.17 -25.02 5.04
N ARG A 343 20.97 -24.01 5.41
CA ARG A 343 21.91 -24.08 6.54
C ARG A 343 21.32 -23.54 7.85
N SER A 344 20.13 -22.96 7.82
CA SER A 344 19.46 -22.49 9.02
C SER A 344 18.83 -23.67 9.77
N SER A 345 19.41 -24.03 10.92
CA SER A 345 18.89 -25.01 11.87
C SER A 345 18.01 -24.38 12.96
N GLU A 346 17.67 -23.10 12.82
CA GLU A 346 16.91 -22.36 13.83
C GLU A 346 15.42 -22.70 13.72
N GLN A 347 14.85 -23.16 14.84
CA GLN A 347 13.41 -23.28 14.98
C GLN A 347 12.82 -21.89 15.18
N LEU A 348 11.85 -21.52 14.35
CA LEU A 348 11.20 -20.22 14.40
C LEU A 348 10.27 -20.16 15.62
N SER A 349 10.32 -19.06 16.37
CA SER A 349 9.64 -18.95 17.68
C SER A 349 8.31 -18.20 17.62
N SER A 350 8.03 -17.50 16.52
CA SER A 350 6.82 -16.69 16.35
C SER A 350 6.40 -16.54 14.89
N ASN A 351 5.13 -16.14 14.65
CA ASN A 351 4.65 -15.79 13.31
C ASN A 351 5.51 -14.70 12.65
N ALA A 352 6.00 -13.74 13.44
CA ALA A 352 6.82 -12.66 12.91
C ALA A 352 8.21 -13.14 12.49
N ASP A 353 8.82 -14.04 13.27
CA ASP A 353 10.08 -14.69 12.88
C ASP A 353 9.91 -15.47 11.56
N ALA A 354 8.76 -16.15 11.40
CA ALA A 354 8.43 -16.84 10.16
C ALA A 354 8.24 -15.91 8.96
N VAL A 355 7.58 -14.76 9.16
CA VAL A 355 7.43 -13.76 8.09
C VAL A 355 8.79 -13.18 7.70
N GLU A 356 9.64 -12.82 8.66
CA GLU A 356 11.00 -12.34 8.38
C GLU A 356 11.85 -13.42 7.69
N TYR A 357 11.75 -14.69 8.14
CA TYR A 357 12.41 -15.81 7.48
C TYR A 357 12.00 -15.90 6.00
N VAL A 358 10.70 -15.88 5.70
CA VAL A 358 10.22 -15.93 4.31
C VAL A 358 10.63 -14.70 3.51
N ALA A 359 10.59 -13.50 4.09
CA ALA A 359 11.09 -12.29 3.44
C ALA A 359 12.57 -12.41 3.04
N ARG A 360 13.39 -13.01 3.91
CA ARG A 360 14.80 -13.32 3.60
C ARG A 360 14.92 -14.38 2.51
N VAL A 361 14.08 -15.41 2.53
CA VAL A 361 14.05 -16.42 1.44
C VAL A 361 13.82 -15.74 0.09
N PHE A 362 12.83 -14.85 -0.03
CA PHE A 362 12.57 -14.14 -1.29
C PHE A 362 13.72 -13.22 -1.74
N LYS A 363 14.56 -12.73 -0.81
CA LYS A 363 15.79 -12.01 -1.16
C LYS A 363 16.85 -12.93 -1.80
N GLU A 364 16.87 -14.21 -1.45
CA GLU A 364 17.88 -15.17 -1.91
C GLU A 364 17.47 -15.97 -3.16
N ILE A 365 16.17 -15.96 -3.50
CA ILE A 365 15.65 -16.71 -4.64
C ILE A 365 16.14 -16.09 -5.95
N PRO A 366 16.83 -16.86 -6.81
CA PRO A 366 17.25 -16.37 -8.12
C PRO A 366 16.08 -16.40 -9.09
N ILE A 367 15.27 -15.34 -9.10
CA ILE A 367 14.22 -15.14 -10.10
C ILE A 367 14.85 -15.00 -11.49
N ALA A 368 14.16 -15.44 -12.53
CA ALA A 368 14.67 -15.32 -13.89
C ALA A 368 14.62 -13.85 -14.34
N TYR A 369 15.76 -13.31 -14.80
CA TYR A 369 15.91 -11.90 -15.17
C TYR A 369 14.84 -11.33 -16.12
N TYR A 370 14.23 -12.16 -16.97
CA TYR A 370 13.24 -11.71 -17.96
C TYR A 370 11.82 -11.55 -17.39
N LEU A 371 11.62 -11.85 -16.10
CA LEU A 371 10.34 -11.70 -15.41
C LEU A 371 10.25 -10.32 -14.74
N THR A 372 9.04 -9.81 -14.65
CA THR A 372 8.69 -8.69 -13.74
C THR A 372 9.00 -9.07 -12.29
N ALA A 373 8.90 -8.16 -11.33
CA ALA A 373 9.25 -8.45 -9.93
C ALA A 373 8.38 -9.57 -9.31
N HIS A 374 9.02 -10.51 -8.60
CA HIS A 374 8.43 -11.62 -7.83
C HIS A 374 9.05 -11.74 -6.40
N GLY A 375 9.87 -10.77 -5.98
CA GLY A 375 10.47 -10.72 -4.65
C GLY A 375 9.50 -10.30 -3.54
N TRP A 376 10.02 -9.87 -2.39
CA TRP A 376 9.20 -9.58 -1.20
C TRP A 376 8.06 -8.57 -1.45
N ILE A 377 8.31 -7.52 -2.24
CA ILE A 377 7.31 -6.48 -2.53
C ILE A 377 6.05 -7.06 -3.19
N HIS A 378 6.24 -8.04 -4.08
CA HIS A 378 5.15 -8.78 -4.72
C HIS A 378 4.34 -9.54 -3.66
N VAL A 379 5.02 -10.35 -2.84
CA VAL A 379 4.40 -11.18 -1.79
C VAL A 379 3.61 -10.34 -0.79
N GLU A 380 4.16 -9.22 -0.36
CA GLU A 380 3.50 -8.27 0.54
C GLU A 380 2.22 -7.69 -0.07
N THR A 381 2.27 -7.34 -1.37
CA THR A 381 1.11 -6.82 -2.09
C THR A 381 0.04 -7.88 -2.29
N VAL A 382 0.39 -9.11 -2.68
CA VAL A 382 -0.54 -10.24 -2.76
C VAL A 382 -1.18 -10.53 -1.41
N MET A 383 -0.41 -10.50 -0.32
CA MET A 383 -0.95 -10.69 1.03
C MET A 383 -1.94 -9.58 1.41
N ALA A 384 -1.66 -8.32 1.07
CA ALA A 384 -2.59 -7.21 1.30
C ALA A 384 -3.89 -7.37 0.49
N ASN A 385 -3.78 -7.72 -0.79
CA ASN A 385 -4.92 -8.00 -1.66
C ASN A 385 -5.75 -9.18 -1.14
N ALA A 386 -5.10 -10.23 -0.63
CA ALA A 386 -5.76 -11.40 -0.07
C ALA A 386 -6.52 -11.05 1.23
N ARG A 387 -6.02 -10.13 2.05
CA ARG A 387 -6.73 -9.60 3.23
C ARG A 387 -7.93 -8.76 2.85
N LEU A 388 -7.80 -7.91 1.83
CA LEU A 388 -8.91 -7.13 1.26
C LEU A 388 -10.03 -8.05 0.79
N LEU A 389 -9.70 -8.97 -0.11
CA LEU A 389 -10.64 -9.90 -0.72
C LEU A 389 -11.27 -10.84 0.30
N GLY A 390 -10.50 -11.33 1.27
CA GLY A 390 -11.02 -12.18 2.34
C GLY A 390 -12.00 -11.45 3.26
N SER A 391 -11.73 -10.17 3.57
CA SER A 391 -12.64 -9.33 4.39
C SER A 391 -14.02 -9.16 3.76
N ILE A 392 -14.09 -8.96 2.44
CA ILE A 392 -15.35 -8.79 1.70
C ILE A 392 -16.03 -10.12 1.36
N SER A 393 -15.30 -11.24 1.44
CA SER A 393 -15.79 -12.58 1.11
C SER A 393 -16.34 -13.34 2.33
N ASN A 394 -16.53 -12.68 3.47
CA ASN A 394 -17.01 -13.28 4.73
C ASN A 394 -16.14 -14.43 5.26
N LEU A 395 -14.83 -14.39 5.05
CA LEU A 395 -13.94 -15.39 5.63
C LEU A 395 -13.95 -15.31 7.16
N THR A 396 -13.87 -16.47 7.82
CA THR A 396 -13.54 -16.55 9.24
C THR A 396 -12.08 -16.16 9.49
N LYS A 397 -11.70 -15.94 10.76
CA LYS A 397 -10.31 -15.63 11.12
C LYS A 397 -9.34 -16.73 10.69
N ASP A 398 -9.71 -17.99 10.94
CA ASP A 398 -8.89 -19.14 10.58
C ASP A 398 -8.73 -19.26 9.05
N GLU A 399 -9.80 -19.04 8.29
CA GLU A 399 -9.77 -19.03 6.81
C GLU A 399 -8.90 -17.89 6.26
N GLN A 400 -8.97 -16.71 6.86
CA GLN A 400 -8.10 -15.59 6.50
C GLN A 400 -6.64 -15.88 6.83
N GLU A 401 -6.35 -16.57 7.94
CA GLU A 401 -4.99 -16.95 8.32
C GLU A 401 -4.40 -17.97 7.35
N LEU A 402 -5.18 -18.99 6.93
CA LEU A 402 -4.78 -19.92 5.87
C LEU A 402 -4.47 -19.20 4.56
N LEU A 403 -5.32 -18.25 4.17
CA LEU A 403 -5.12 -17.45 2.96
C LEU A 403 -3.87 -16.56 3.06
N ASN A 404 -3.62 -15.95 4.22
CA ASN A 404 -2.41 -15.15 4.46
C ASN A 404 -1.13 -15.99 4.33
N TRP A 405 -1.11 -17.18 4.93
CA TRP A 405 0.03 -18.10 4.81
C TRP A 405 0.22 -18.57 3.36
N ALA A 406 -0.86 -18.90 2.65
CA ALA A 406 -0.76 -19.30 1.25
C ALA A 406 -0.23 -18.15 0.37
N ALA A 407 -0.69 -16.91 0.59
CA ALA A 407 -0.15 -15.73 -0.09
C ALA A 407 1.34 -15.52 0.23
N LEU A 408 1.76 -15.71 1.48
CA LEU A 408 3.16 -15.60 1.90
C LEU A 408 4.06 -16.63 1.19
N PHE A 409 3.56 -17.83 0.90
CA PHE A 409 4.37 -18.91 0.34
C PHE A 409 4.24 -19.13 -1.17
N HIS A 410 3.20 -18.59 -1.83
CA HIS A 410 2.77 -19.05 -3.16
C HIS A 410 3.91 -19.15 -4.19
N ASP A 411 4.85 -18.20 -4.14
CA ASP A 411 5.95 -18.06 -5.10
C ASP A 411 7.34 -18.54 -4.65
N ILE A 412 7.48 -19.12 -3.44
CA ILE A 412 8.79 -19.60 -2.94
C ILE A 412 9.40 -20.69 -3.82
N GLY A 413 8.57 -21.41 -4.59
CA GLY A 413 8.99 -22.46 -5.51
C GLY A 413 9.88 -21.97 -6.65
N ASN A 414 9.90 -20.67 -6.95
CA ASN A 414 10.91 -20.12 -7.86
C ASN A 414 12.34 -20.34 -7.32
N GLY A 415 12.48 -20.50 -6.00
CA GLY A 415 13.70 -20.85 -5.29
C GLY A 415 14.15 -22.29 -5.37
N ALA A 416 13.45 -23.17 -6.08
CA ALA A 416 13.68 -24.62 -6.05
C ALA A 416 15.15 -25.06 -6.24
N MET A 417 15.92 -24.30 -7.02
CA MET A 417 17.35 -24.55 -7.26
C MET A 417 18.23 -24.38 -6.01
N ASN A 418 17.80 -23.57 -5.03
CA ASN A 418 18.55 -23.30 -3.80
C ASN A 418 18.18 -24.25 -2.64
N TYR A 419 17.12 -25.04 -2.79
CA TYR A 419 16.56 -25.86 -1.69
C TYR A 419 16.63 -27.37 -1.95
N ASP A 420 17.38 -27.79 -2.98
CA ASP A 420 17.59 -29.20 -3.38
C ASP A 420 16.30 -30.04 -3.39
N VAL A 421 15.21 -29.45 -3.92
CA VAL A 421 13.91 -30.12 -4.07
C VAL A 421 13.73 -30.77 -5.45
N GLY A 422 14.85 -30.96 -6.17
CA GLY A 422 14.95 -31.72 -7.41
C GLY A 422 14.72 -30.94 -8.71
N ALA A 423 14.73 -29.60 -8.69
CA ALA A 423 14.70 -28.79 -9.91
C ALA A 423 16.02 -28.90 -10.69
N LYS A 424 15.97 -29.03 -12.01
CA LYS A 424 17.18 -29.20 -12.86
C LYS A 424 17.64 -27.90 -13.50
N SER A 425 16.79 -26.87 -13.55
CA SER A 425 17.12 -25.56 -14.10
C SER A 425 16.22 -24.46 -13.53
N LYS A 426 16.66 -23.19 -13.65
CA LYS A 426 15.84 -22.02 -13.31
C LYS A 426 14.53 -21.96 -14.12
N VAL A 427 14.56 -22.40 -15.39
CA VAL A 427 13.37 -22.43 -16.26
C VAL A 427 12.34 -23.43 -15.73
N GLU A 428 12.78 -24.65 -15.41
CA GLU A 428 11.91 -25.68 -14.84
C GLU A 428 11.34 -25.25 -13.48
N ALA A 429 12.18 -24.64 -12.63
CA ALA A 429 11.76 -24.10 -11.33
C ALA A 429 10.65 -23.06 -11.50
N ARG A 430 10.78 -22.16 -12.48
CA ARG A 430 9.74 -21.17 -12.80
C ARG A 430 8.47 -21.81 -13.35
N GLU A 431 8.56 -22.70 -14.33
CA GLU A 431 7.39 -23.33 -14.96
C GLU A 431 6.55 -24.12 -13.93
N ASN A 432 7.24 -24.73 -12.96
CA ASN A 432 6.65 -25.60 -11.95
C ASN A 432 6.75 -25.03 -10.52
N HIS A 433 6.88 -23.71 -10.35
CA HIS A 433 7.09 -23.08 -9.03
C HIS A 433 6.00 -23.52 -8.03
N HIS A 434 4.71 -23.50 -8.41
CA HIS A 434 3.60 -24.03 -7.61
C HIS A 434 3.84 -25.45 -7.04
N ILE A 435 4.39 -26.38 -7.83
CA ILE A 435 4.74 -27.74 -7.38
C ILE A 435 5.95 -27.70 -6.44
N TYR A 436 6.96 -26.91 -6.78
CA TYR A 436 8.16 -26.77 -5.96
C TYR A 436 7.91 -26.06 -4.64
N THR A 437 6.95 -25.13 -4.57
CA THR A 437 6.45 -24.52 -3.34
C THR A 437 5.99 -25.61 -2.39
N VAL A 438 5.17 -26.56 -2.83
CA VAL A 438 4.74 -27.70 -2.00
C VAL A 438 5.94 -28.51 -1.53
N LYS A 439 6.89 -28.85 -2.41
CA LYS A 439 8.07 -29.63 -2.02
C LYS A 439 8.92 -28.91 -0.96
N ILE A 440 9.10 -27.59 -1.08
CA ILE A 440 9.83 -26.77 -0.10
C ILE A 440 9.08 -26.78 1.24
N LEU A 441 7.77 -26.55 1.23
CA LEU A 441 6.94 -26.57 2.45
C LEU A 441 6.99 -27.93 3.15
N ARG A 442 6.95 -29.04 2.39
CA ARG A 442 7.09 -30.40 2.96
C ARG A 442 8.48 -30.68 3.50
N LYS A 443 9.54 -30.14 2.87
CA LYS A 443 10.89 -30.21 3.41
C LYS A 443 10.99 -29.45 4.74
N TRP A 444 10.51 -28.21 4.79
CA TRP A 444 10.49 -27.40 6.01
C TRP A 444 9.65 -28.03 7.13
N GLN A 445 8.55 -28.71 6.78
CA GLN A 445 7.77 -29.51 7.71
C GLN A 445 8.59 -30.65 8.31
N ASN A 446 9.31 -31.42 7.48
CA ASN A 446 10.15 -32.54 7.95
C ASN A 446 11.32 -32.06 8.81
N GLU A 447 11.79 -30.83 8.58
CA GLU A 447 12.81 -30.15 9.38
C GLU A 447 12.25 -29.55 10.69
N GLY A 448 10.94 -29.58 10.90
CA GLY A 448 10.27 -29.01 12.06
C GLY A 448 10.28 -27.49 12.13
N ARG A 449 10.52 -26.82 10.99
CA ARG A 449 10.79 -25.36 10.91
C ARG A 449 9.59 -24.52 11.39
N PHE A 450 8.36 -25.02 11.20
CA PHE A 450 7.11 -24.35 11.53
C PHE A 450 6.26 -25.09 12.59
N ASP A 451 6.79 -26.08 13.30
CA ASP A 451 6.02 -27.00 14.17
C ASP A 451 5.20 -26.32 15.28
N GLN A 452 5.56 -25.09 15.67
CA GLN A 452 4.86 -24.31 16.68
C GLN A 452 4.06 -23.14 16.10
N ILE A 453 4.07 -22.99 14.78
CA ILE A 453 3.51 -21.85 14.04
C ILE A 453 2.34 -22.30 13.17
N ILE A 454 2.53 -23.38 12.39
CA ILE A 454 1.52 -23.88 11.45
C ILE A 454 1.19 -25.33 11.80
N GLN A 455 -0.07 -25.62 12.10
CA GLN A 455 -0.50 -27.00 12.36
C GLN A 455 -0.44 -27.82 11.07
N LEU A 456 -0.19 -29.13 11.19
CA LEU A 456 -0.09 -30.02 10.03
C LEU A 456 -1.31 -29.96 9.09
N LYS A 457 -2.51 -29.98 9.65
CA LYS A 457 -3.77 -29.89 8.89
C LYS A 457 -3.88 -28.57 8.10
N ASP A 458 -3.34 -27.48 8.67
CA ASP A 458 -3.40 -26.15 8.07
C ASP A 458 -2.35 -26.07 6.95
N LEU A 459 -1.16 -26.66 7.17
CA LEU A 459 -0.13 -26.78 6.15
C LEU A 459 -0.60 -27.61 4.94
N ASP A 460 -1.40 -28.66 5.15
CA ASP A 460 -1.99 -29.45 4.06
C ASP A 460 -2.90 -28.59 3.16
N VAL A 461 -3.74 -27.75 3.78
CA VAL A 461 -4.58 -26.79 3.07
C VAL A 461 -3.72 -25.75 2.35
N ILE A 462 -2.76 -25.13 3.05
CA ILE A 462 -1.83 -24.14 2.47
C ILE A 462 -1.11 -24.72 1.25
N CYS A 463 -0.61 -25.96 1.33
CA CYS A 463 0.02 -26.65 0.19
C CYS A 463 -0.95 -26.79 -0.99
N GLU A 464 -2.20 -27.21 -0.75
CA GLU A 464 -3.20 -27.33 -1.82
C GLU A 464 -3.52 -25.97 -2.45
N LEU A 465 -3.62 -24.91 -1.65
CA LEU A 465 -3.81 -23.54 -2.14
C LEU A 465 -2.66 -23.11 -3.04
N CYS A 466 -1.41 -23.27 -2.58
CA CYS A 466 -0.22 -22.91 -3.35
C CYS A 466 -0.03 -23.78 -4.60
N GLU A 467 -0.38 -25.06 -4.58
CA GLU A 467 -0.29 -25.91 -5.78
C GLU A 467 -1.30 -25.45 -6.86
N LYS A 468 -2.49 -25.06 -6.42
CA LYS A 468 -3.61 -24.75 -7.31
C LYS A 468 -3.81 -23.26 -7.59
N HIS A 469 -2.91 -22.38 -7.15
CA HIS A 469 -3.08 -20.93 -7.36
C HIS A 469 -2.88 -20.45 -8.81
N ARG A 470 -2.68 -21.34 -9.80
CA ARG A 470 -2.54 -20.97 -11.22
C ARG A 470 -3.81 -21.26 -12.02
N LYS A 471 -4.16 -20.41 -12.99
CA LYS A 471 -5.31 -20.61 -13.92
C LYS A 471 -5.53 -22.02 -14.44
N LYS A 472 -4.45 -22.72 -14.84
CA LYS A 472 -4.52 -24.04 -15.50
C LYS A 472 -4.88 -25.20 -14.56
N SER A 473 -4.83 -24.98 -13.24
CA SER A 473 -5.14 -26.01 -12.26
C SER A 473 -6.64 -26.04 -11.98
N ASP A 474 -7.20 -27.24 -11.81
CA ASP A 474 -8.56 -27.36 -11.27
C ASP A 474 -8.60 -26.82 -9.83
N LEU A 475 -9.69 -26.18 -9.45
CA LEU A 475 -9.89 -25.77 -8.06
C LEU A 475 -9.94 -26.99 -7.12
N PRO A 476 -9.62 -26.79 -5.83
CA PRO A 476 -9.92 -27.75 -4.77
C PRO A 476 -11.36 -28.28 -4.84
N LYS A 477 -11.57 -29.55 -4.45
CA LYS A 477 -12.92 -30.14 -4.43
C LYS A 477 -13.74 -29.64 -3.25
N ASP A 478 -13.10 -29.34 -2.13
CA ASP A 478 -13.75 -28.77 -0.96
C ASP A 478 -14.18 -27.32 -1.28
N PRO A 479 -15.47 -26.94 -1.09
CA PRO A 479 -15.95 -25.61 -1.45
C PRO A 479 -15.25 -24.46 -0.71
N ARG A 480 -14.84 -24.67 0.55
CA ARG A 480 -14.16 -23.61 1.32
C ARG A 480 -12.73 -23.45 0.84
N THR A 481 -11.99 -24.55 0.66
CA THR A 481 -10.64 -24.49 0.09
C THR A 481 -10.67 -23.95 -1.35
N ALA A 482 -11.71 -24.26 -2.13
CA ALA A 482 -11.92 -23.72 -3.47
C ALA A 482 -12.09 -22.20 -3.44
N GLN A 483 -12.89 -21.68 -2.49
CA GLN A 483 -13.02 -20.25 -2.26
C GLN A 483 -11.68 -19.61 -1.92
N LEU A 484 -10.91 -20.15 -0.97
CA LEU A 484 -9.60 -19.60 -0.60
C LEU A 484 -8.63 -19.60 -1.78
N CYS A 485 -8.61 -20.68 -2.57
CA CYS A 485 -7.73 -20.79 -3.74
C CYS A 485 -8.11 -19.77 -4.83
N ALA A 486 -9.40 -19.56 -5.05
CA ALA A 486 -9.87 -18.56 -5.98
C ALA A 486 -9.53 -17.14 -5.52
N LEU A 487 -9.67 -16.83 -4.22
CA LEU A 487 -9.28 -15.52 -3.68
C LEU A 487 -7.76 -15.28 -3.81
N LEU A 488 -6.93 -16.31 -3.60
CA LEU A 488 -5.48 -16.23 -3.80
C LEU A 488 -5.11 -15.92 -5.26
N ARG A 489 -5.78 -16.54 -6.23
CA ARG A 489 -5.59 -16.27 -7.67
C ARG A 489 -5.88 -14.82 -8.03
N ILE A 490 -7.00 -14.27 -7.54
CA ILE A 490 -7.32 -12.85 -7.77
C ILE A 490 -6.29 -11.96 -7.09
N ALA A 491 -5.89 -12.29 -5.85
CA ALA A 491 -4.96 -11.49 -5.08
C ALA A 491 -3.60 -11.33 -5.80
N ASP A 492 -3.08 -12.40 -6.40
CA ASP A 492 -1.90 -12.37 -7.28
C ASP A 492 -2.18 -11.60 -8.58
N ALA A 493 -3.34 -11.84 -9.21
CA ALA A 493 -3.69 -11.18 -10.46
C ALA A 493 -3.94 -9.66 -10.32
N LEU A 494 -4.29 -9.17 -9.12
CA LEU A 494 -4.40 -7.75 -8.79
C LEU A 494 -3.03 -7.05 -8.67
N ASP A 495 -1.95 -7.80 -8.45
CA ASP A 495 -0.60 -7.26 -8.47
C ASP A 495 0.00 -7.37 -9.88
N LYS A 496 -0.71 -6.86 -10.90
CA LYS A 496 -0.26 -6.83 -12.30
C LYS A 496 -0.32 -5.40 -12.86
N THR A 497 0.18 -4.47 -12.07
CA THR A 497 0.26 -3.04 -12.38
C THR A 497 1.69 -2.63 -12.75
N LYS A 498 1.85 -1.40 -13.22
CA LYS A 498 3.11 -0.79 -13.60
C LYS A 498 4.18 -0.93 -12.52
N SER A 499 3.81 -0.76 -11.25
CA SER A 499 4.71 -0.93 -10.10
C SER A 499 5.48 -2.27 -10.09
N ARG A 500 4.84 -3.38 -10.51
CA ARG A 500 5.48 -4.71 -10.59
C ARG A 500 6.42 -4.83 -11.79
N ALA A 501 6.21 -4.03 -12.83
CA ALA A 501 6.92 -4.09 -14.10
C ALA A 501 7.85 -2.90 -14.35
N ARG A 502 8.19 -2.09 -13.33
CA ARG A 502 9.21 -1.03 -13.46
C ARG A 502 10.63 -1.61 -13.51
N MET A 503 10.89 -2.65 -12.72
CA MET A 503 12.16 -3.37 -12.66
C MET A 503 11.94 -4.84 -12.33
N ASN A 504 12.92 -5.68 -12.68
CA ASN A 504 12.95 -7.07 -12.23
C ASN A 504 13.60 -7.17 -10.83
N ASP A 505 13.65 -8.39 -10.27
CA ASP A 505 14.28 -8.63 -8.97
C ASP A 505 15.83 -8.54 -8.98
N GLU A 506 16.44 -8.43 -10.17
CA GLU A 506 17.87 -8.14 -10.33
C GLU A 506 18.15 -6.62 -10.39
N GLY A 507 17.13 -5.76 -10.23
CA GLY A 507 17.27 -4.30 -10.28
C GLY A 507 17.38 -3.71 -11.68
N ILE A 508 17.16 -4.52 -12.72
CA ILE A 508 17.26 -4.09 -14.12
C ILE A 508 15.94 -3.43 -14.56
N PRO A 509 15.97 -2.21 -15.12
CA PRO A 509 14.78 -1.52 -15.64
C PRO A 509 14.09 -2.28 -16.77
N ALA A 510 12.78 -2.03 -16.92
CA ALA A 510 11.94 -2.71 -17.90
C ALA A 510 12.45 -2.58 -19.34
N SER A 511 12.83 -1.36 -19.76
CA SER A 511 13.36 -1.10 -21.10
C SER A 511 14.59 -1.96 -21.41
N GLU A 512 15.56 -2.02 -20.50
CA GLU A 512 16.77 -2.85 -20.64
C GLU A 512 16.45 -4.35 -20.69
N VAL A 513 15.54 -4.84 -19.83
CA VAL A 513 15.11 -6.25 -19.86
C VAL A 513 14.47 -6.60 -21.21
N MET A 514 13.57 -5.75 -21.71
CA MET A 514 12.87 -5.97 -22.97
C MET A 514 13.83 -5.94 -24.17
N GLU A 515 14.76 -4.98 -24.23
CA GLU A 515 15.81 -4.92 -25.26
C GLU A 515 16.66 -6.19 -25.26
N GLU A 516 17.06 -6.68 -24.09
CA GLU A 516 17.84 -7.91 -23.96
C GLU A 516 17.05 -9.14 -24.42
N CYS A 517 15.77 -9.21 -24.06
CA CYS A 517 14.88 -10.29 -24.50
C CYS A 517 14.75 -10.31 -26.04
N ILE A 518 14.56 -9.15 -26.67
CA ILE A 518 14.52 -9.00 -28.13
C ILE A 518 15.85 -9.44 -28.75
N ARG A 519 16.99 -9.00 -28.19
CA ARG A 519 18.33 -9.37 -28.66
C ARG A 519 18.59 -10.88 -28.61
N GLN A 520 18.05 -11.55 -27.59
CA GLN A 520 18.13 -13.01 -27.45
C GLN A 520 17.06 -13.79 -28.23
N GLY A 521 16.14 -13.10 -28.93
CA GLY A 521 15.02 -13.74 -29.63
C GLY A 521 13.96 -14.34 -28.70
N LYS A 522 13.89 -13.90 -27.43
CA LYS A 522 12.90 -14.31 -26.44
C LYS A 522 11.76 -13.30 -26.40
N THR A 523 10.74 -13.49 -27.22
CA THR A 523 9.62 -12.54 -27.32
C THR A 523 8.48 -12.82 -26.36
N ASP A 524 8.38 -14.03 -25.80
CA ASP A 524 7.29 -14.44 -24.90
C ASP A 524 7.10 -13.54 -23.66
N PRO A 525 8.16 -12.99 -23.03
CA PRO A 525 7.98 -12.10 -21.87
C PRO A 525 7.46 -10.70 -22.24
N ILE A 526 7.68 -10.23 -23.47
CA ILE A 526 7.43 -8.83 -23.86
C ILE A 526 5.98 -8.39 -23.61
N PRO A 527 4.95 -9.15 -24.00
CA PRO A 527 3.55 -8.76 -23.73
C PRO A 527 3.22 -8.65 -22.24
N HIS A 528 3.91 -9.40 -21.37
CA HIS A 528 3.70 -9.29 -19.92
C HIS A 528 4.27 -8.00 -19.35
N TRP A 529 5.44 -7.56 -19.83
CA TRP A 529 6.04 -6.29 -19.43
C TRP A 529 5.23 -5.11 -19.96
N GLU A 530 4.95 -5.10 -21.27
CA GLU A 530 4.19 -4.03 -21.90
C GLU A 530 2.78 -3.90 -21.32
N GLY A 531 2.10 -5.02 -21.10
CA GLY A 531 0.75 -5.02 -20.55
C GLY A 531 0.68 -4.54 -19.09
N GLN A 532 1.65 -4.90 -18.25
CA GLN A 532 1.70 -4.40 -16.87
C GLN A 532 2.10 -2.92 -16.82
N LEU A 533 3.08 -2.49 -17.63
CA LEU A 533 3.49 -1.08 -17.73
C LEU A 533 2.35 -0.17 -18.19
N ALA A 534 1.42 -0.70 -19.00
CA ALA A 534 0.25 0.02 -19.48
C ALA A 534 -0.86 0.18 -18.44
N ILE A 535 -0.80 -0.51 -17.29
CA ILE A 535 -1.79 -0.43 -16.21
C ILE A 535 -1.18 0.35 -15.05
N GLU A 536 -1.54 1.62 -14.90
CA GLU A 536 -1.01 2.50 -13.86
C GLU A 536 -1.48 2.10 -12.47
N SER A 537 -2.74 1.67 -12.33
CA SER A 537 -3.32 1.22 -11.06
C SER A 537 -4.60 0.42 -11.29
N ILE A 538 -5.00 -0.36 -10.28
CA ILE A 538 -6.33 -0.98 -10.21
C ILE A 538 -7.08 -0.37 -9.04
N ARG A 539 -8.23 0.28 -9.30
CA ARG A 539 -9.14 0.73 -8.25
C ARG A 539 -10.21 -0.31 -8.00
N LEU A 540 -10.31 -0.79 -6.77
CA LEU A 540 -11.36 -1.69 -6.34
C LEU A 540 -12.53 -0.88 -5.76
N HIS A 541 -13.64 -0.82 -6.49
CA HIS A 541 -14.88 -0.22 -5.98
C HIS A 541 -15.74 -1.30 -5.34
N LEU A 542 -15.98 -1.15 -4.06
CA LEU A 542 -16.76 -2.05 -3.22
C LEU A 542 -18.07 -1.37 -2.87
N VAL A 543 -19.11 -1.73 -3.60
CA VAL A 543 -20.49 -1.34 -3.33
C VAL A 543 -21.20 -2.56 -2.71
N ARG A 544 -22.29 -2.33 -1.97
CA ARG A 544 -22.97 -3.36 -1.14
C ARG A 544 -23.08 -4.75 -1.78
N ASP A 545 -23.50 -4.84 -3.04
CA ASP A 545 -23.70 -6.12 -3.73
C ASP A 545 -22.90 -6.20 -5.04
N HIS A 546 -21.92 -5.32 -5.23
CA HIS A 546 -21.20 -5.16 -6.48
C HIS A 546 -19.73 -4.77 -6.28
N ILE A 547 -18.84 -5.42 -7.01
CA ILE A 547 -17.40 -5.13 -7.03
C ILE A 547 -17.02 -4.69 -8.45
N THR A 548 -16.42 -3.51 -8.58
CA THR A 548 -15.82 -3.07 -9.83
C THR A 548 -14.31 -3.11 -9.72
N PHE A 549 -13.67 -3.89 -10.59
CA PHE A 549 -12.23 -3.85 -10.80
C PHE A 549 -11.95 -2.83 -11.91
N GLU A 550 -11.59 -1.61 -11.54
CA GLU A 550 -11.30 -0.56 -12.50
C GLU A 550 -9.80 -0.51 -12.81
N PHE A 551 -9.44 -0.87 -14.04
CA PHE A 551 -8.08 -0.74 -14.56
C PHE A 551 -7.88 0.67 -15.11
N LEU A 552 -6.94 1.41 -14.52
CA LEU A 552 -6.49 2.70 -15.01
C LEU A 552 -5.34 2.47 -15.99
N VAL A 553 -5.56 2.74 -17.28
CA VAL A 553 -4.64 2.34 -18.35
C VAL A 553 -4.16 3.52 -19.19
N THR A 554 -2.88 3.49 -19.56
CA THR A 554 -2.29 4.44 -20.51
C THR A 554 -2.31 3.94 -21.94
N ASP A 555 -2.35 2.61 -22.13
CA ASP A 555 -2.44 1.96 -23.44
C ASP A 555 -3.36 0.73 -23.34
N ARG A 556 -4.57 0.84 -23.91
CA ARG A 556 -5.58 -0.24 -23.89
C ARG A 556 -5.12 -1.48 -24.65
N GLU A 557 -4.42 -1.32 -25.77
CA GLU A 557 -4.01 -2.45 -26.61
C GLU A 557 -2.99 -3.31 -25.87
N LYS A 558 -2.01 -2.67 -25.22
CA LYS A 558 -1.01 -3.37 -24.41
C LYS A 558 -1.62 -4.00 -23.17
N ALA A 559 -2.50 -3.29 -22.47
CA ALA A 559 -3.13 -3.79 -21.23
C ALA A 559 -4.12 -4.95 -21.45
N ASP A 560 -4.72 -5.06 -22.65
CA ASP A 560 -5.78 -6.03 -22.97
C ASP A 560 -5.41 -7.48 -22.66
N PHE A 561 -4.15 -7.87 -22.89
CA PHE A 561 -3.66 -9.20 -22.56
C PHE A 561 -3.75 -9.50 -21.05
N ILE A 562 -3.36 -8.56 -20.19
CA ILE A 562 -3.42 -8.72 -18.73
C ILE A 562 -4.88 -8.69 -18.24
N ILE A 563 -5.71 -7.83 -18.82
CA ILE A 563 -7.12 -7.69 -18.44
C ILE A 563 -7.91 -8.95 -18.80
N LYS A 564 -7.70 -9.53 -20.00
CA LYS A 564 -8.30 -10.82 -20.39
C LYS A 564 -7.85 -11.96 -19.48
N ASP A 565 -6.56 -11.99 -19.15
CA ASP A 565 -6.03 -12.97 -18.20
C ASP A 565 -6.70 -12.83 -16.81
N PHE A 566 -6.99 -11.61 -16.37
CA PHE A 566 -7.73 -11.35 -15.13
C PHE A 566 -9.20 -11.78 -15.22
N GLU A 567 -9.88 -11.53 -16.35
CA GLU A 567 -11.24 -12.01 -16.62
C GLU A 567 -11.38 -13.53 -16.47
N GLU A 568 -10.39 -14.28 -16.95
CA GLU A 568 -10.37 -15.75 -16.81
C GLU A 568 -10.27 -16.18 -15.34
N GLU A 569 -9.39 -15.55 -14.55
CA GLU A 569 -9.22 -15.85 -13.11
C GLU A 569 -10.48 -15.50 -12.30
N LEU A 570 -11.33 -14.60 -12.79
CA LEU A 570 -12.59 -14.21 -12.17
C LEU A 570 -13.72 -15.25 -12.38
N VAL A 571 -13.66 -16.11 -13.39
CA VAL A 571 -14.73 -17.06 -13.74
C VAL A 571 -15.15 -17.95 -12.56
N PRO A 572 -14.23 -18.60 -11.81
CA PRO A 572 -14.62 -19.50 -10.74
C PRO A 572 -15.33 -18.82 -9.56
N LEU A 573 -15.30 -17.49 -9.49
CA LEU A 573 -15.82 -16.70 -8.37
C LEU A 573 -17.25 -16.21 -8.57
N GLN A 574 -17.92 -16.58 -9.67
CA GLN A 574 -19.31 -16.18 -9.92
C GLN A 574 -20.28 -16.55 -8.77
N ALA A 575 -19.93 -17.55 -7.95
CA ALA A 575 -20.72 -17.97 -6.78
C ALA A 575 -20.10 -17.56 -5.43
N ILE A 576 -18.93 -16.91 -5.40
CA ILE A 576 -18.12 -16.72 -4.19
C ILE A 576 -18.10 -15.26 -3.74
N ILE A 577 -18.00 -14.31 -4.67
CA ILE A 577 -17.99 -12.88 -4.38
C ILE A 577 -19.27 -12.21 -4.92
N PRO A 578 -19.62 -10.98 -4.47
CA PRO A 578 -20.72 -10.21 -5.04
C PRO A 578 -20.64 -10.07 -6.57
N HIS A 579 -21.71 -9.55 -7.20
CA HIS A 579 -21.68 -9.30 -8.64
C HIS A 579 -20.44 -8.48 -8.99
N LYS A 580 -19.80 -8.78 -10.12
CA LYS A 580 -18.51 -8.19 -10.46
C LYS A 580 -18.48 -7.68 -11.88
N GLU A 581 -17.78 -6.58 -12.08
CA GLU A 581 -17.49 -6.06 -13.40
C GLU A 581 -16.04 -5.60 -13.48
N ILE A 582 -15.55 -5.54 -14.72
CA ILE A 582 -14.28 -4.90 -15.04
C ILE A 582 -14.61 -3.60 -15.76
N LYS A 583 -14.04 -2.50 -15.28
CA LYS A 583 -14.06 -1.19 -15.92
C LYS A 583 -12.66 -0.88 -16.40
N VAL A 584 -12.53 -0.29 -17.57
CA VAL A 584 -11.24 0.16 -18.11
C VAL A 584 -11.34 1.66 -18.38
N THR A 585 -10.55 2.44 -17.66
CA THR A 585 -10.55 3.91 -17.71
C THR A 585 -9.20 4.39 -18.24
N ASP A 586 -9.23 5.25 -19.25
CA ASP A 586 -8.01 5.82 -19.82
C ASP A 586 -7.41 6.85 -18.87
N VAL A 587 -6.10 6.76 -18.65
CA VAL A 587 -5.31 7.79 -17.97
C VAL A 587 -4.70 8.68 -19.06
N PRO A 588 -4.92 10.00 -19.01
CA PRO A 588 -4.33 10.89 -20.01
C PRO A 588 -2.80 10.89 -19.91
N GLY A 589 -2.13 11.07 -21.05
CA GLY A 589 -0.69 11.29 -21.08
C GLY A 589 -0.33 12.69 -20.57
N TRP A 590 0.91 12.84 -20.07
CA TRP A 590 1.47 14.11 -19.60
C TRP A 590 1.43 15.23 -20.66
N ASP A 591 1.48 14.88 -21.94
CA ASP A 591 1.55 15.81 -23.09
C ASP A 591 0.19 16.18 -23.70
N THR A 592 -0.93 15.92 -23.01
CA THR A 592 -2.26 16.28 -23.51
C THR A 592 -2.73 17.64 -23.00
N GLU A 593 -2.15 18.71 -23.56
CA GLU A 593 -2.76 20.05 -23.63
C GLU A 593 -2.94 20.52 -25.08
#